data_AF-A0A6A0AEG5-F1
#
_entry.id   AF-A0A6A0AEG5-F1
#
_cell.length_a   1.000
_cell.length_b   1.000
_cell.length_c   1.000
_cell.angle_alpha   90.00
_cell.angle_beta   90.00
_cell.angle_gamma   90.00
#
_symmetry.space_group_name_H-M   'P 1'
#
loop_
_entity.id
_entity.type
_entity.pdbx_description
1 polymer ?
#
loop_
_entity_poly.entity_id
_entity_poly.type
_entity_poly.pdbx_seq_one_letter_code
_entity_poly.pdbx_strand_id
1 'polypeptide(L)'
;MGGLSNLVVHTTALIHLARMCRVMSMEQGHLIIIGPPGSGRRTLARLACYVSKMSSFEATLKDSQRGFNWRDMLKNVMHTAGVLG
;
A
#
# COMPACT_ATOMS: atom_id res chain seq x y z
N MET A 1 7.93 6.44 -13.99
CA MET A 1 8.78 7.58 -13.58
C MET A 1 8.40 7.97 -12.16
N GLY A 2 9.27 7.70 -11.18
CA GLY A 2 9.04 8.12 -9.80
C GLY A 2 9.44 9.59 -9.65
N GLY A 3 8.47 10.47 -9.47
CA GLY A 3 8.74 11.87 -9.11
C GLY A 3 9.30 11.96 -7.70
N LEU A 4 10.33 12.80 -7.50
CA LEU A 4 10.83 13.18 -6.18
C LEU A 4 9.68 13.86 -5.42
N SER A 5 9.09 13.15 -4.46
CA SER A 5 8.00 13.66 -3.63
C SER A 5 8.59 14.26 -2.37
N ASN A 6 8.45 15.58 -2.22
CA ASN A 6 8.88 16.27 -1.01
C ASN A 6 7.79 16.09 0.06
N LEU A 7 8.04 15.20 1.03
CA LEU A 7 7.10 14.86 2.09
C LEU A 7 7.45 15.65 3.36
N VAL A 8 6.56 16.53 3.80
CA VAL A 8 6.65 17.17 5.11
C VAL A 8 5.91 16.31 6.13
N VAL A 9 6.65 15.72 7.06
CA VAL A 9 6.10 14.81 8.08
C VAL A 9 5.85 15.57 9.37
N HIS A 10 4.59 15.62 9.78
CA HIS A 10 4.18 16.14 11.09
C HIS A 10 4.15 15.02 12.13
N THR A 11 4.23 15.34 13.42
CA THR A 11 4.21 14.33 14.52
C THR A 11 3.00 13.41 14.46
N THR A 12 1.82 13.93 14.12
CA THR A 12 0.60 13.12 13.94
C THR A 12 0.77 12.07 12.83
N ALA A 13 1.44 12.42 11.73
CA ALA A 13 1.74 11.49 10.66
C ALA A 13 2.71 10.38 11.11
N LEU A 14 3.69 10.70 11.97
CA LEU A 14 4.59 9.68 12.56
C LEU A 14 3.82 8.69 13.43
N ILE A 15 2.85 9.14 14.22
CA ILE A 15 2.01 8.25 15.05
C ILE A 15 1.17 7.32 14.16
N HIS A 16 0.58 7.84 13.08
CA HIS A 16 -0.15 7.01 12.12
C HIS A 16 0.76 6.02 11.40
N LEU A 17 1.96 6.45 10.99
CA LEU A 17 2.96 5.59 10.38
C LEU A 17 3.38 4.46 11.33
N ALA A 18 3.67 4.76 12.59
CA ALA A 18 4.02 3.76 13.60
C ALA A 18 2.90 2.73 13.81
N ARG A 19 1.63 3.16 13.83
CA ARG A 19 0.47 2.25 13.90
C ARG A 19 0.36 1.36 12.66
N MET A 20 0.60 1.90 11.48
CA MET A 20 0.60 1.12 10.23
C MET A 20 1.72 0.07 10.23
N CYS A 21 2.95 0.45 10.56
CA CYS A 21 4.07 -0.48 10.65
C CYS A 21 3.81 -1.59 11.68
N ARG A 22 3.23 -1.25 12.84
CA ARG A 22 2.86 -2.25 13.85
C ARG A 22 1.89 -3.30 13.29
N VAL A 23 0.88 -2.91 12.53
CA VAL A 23 -0.07 -3.86 11.91
C VAL A 23 0.63 -4.68 10.82
N MET A 24 1.50 -4.07 10.02
CA MET A 24 2.28 -4.79 9.00
C MET A 24 3.21 -5.84 9.60
N SER A 25 3.75 -5.61 10.80
CA SER A 25 4.59 -6.61 11.50
C SER A 25 3.80 -7.78 12.11
N MET A 26 2.47 -7.74 12.11
CA MET A 26 1.65 -8.85 12.58
C MET A 26 1.54 -9.91 11.49
N GLU A 27 1.64 -11.19 11.86
CA GLU A 27 1.23 -12.27 10.97
C GLU A 27 -0.23 -12.06 10.56
N GLN A 28 -0.50 -12.06 9.25
CA GLN A 28 -1.84 -11.88 8.69
C GLN A 28 -2.51 -10.54 9.11
N GLY A 29 -1.72 -9.48 9.31
CA GLY A 29 -2.24 -8.16 9.68
C GLY A 29 -3.06 -7.49 8.57
N HIS A 30 -4.24 -6.95 8.93
CA HIS A 30 -5.12 -6.20 8.03
C HIS A 30 -5.46 -4.82 8.60
N LEU A 31 -5.56 -3.81 7.73
CA LEU A 31 -5.84 -2.43 8.14
C LEU A 31 -6.86 -1.77 7.21
N ILE A 32 -7.80 -1.04 7.80
CA ILE A 32 -8.69 -0.11 7.10
C ILE A 32 -8.31 1.32 7.53
N ILE A 33 -8.04 2.20 6.56
CA ILE A 33 -7.57 3.57 6.84
C ILE A 33 -8.65 4.60 6.47
N ILE A 34 -9.25 5.20 7.50
CA ILE A 34 -10.33 6.19 7.35
C ILE A 34 -9.78 7.58 7.64
N GLY A 35 -10.19 8.57 6.84
CA GLY A 35 -9.78 9.97 7.03
C GLY A 35 -10.34 10.87 5.93
N PRO A 36 -10.16 12.19 6.05
CA PRO A 36 -10.62 13.14 5.03
C PRO A 36 -9.77 13.03 3.74
N PRO A 37 -10.27 13.53 2.59
CA PRO A 37 -9.45 13.72 1.39
C PRO A 37 -8.18 14.54 1.69
N GLY A 38 -7.07 14.26 1.03
CA GLY A 38 -5.82 15.00 1.23
C GLY A 38 -5.00 14.66 2.49
N SER A 39 -5.51 13.81 3.39
CA SER A 39 -4.81 13.38 4.62
C SER A 39 -3.53 12.55 4.42
N GLY A 40 -3.10 12.31 3.17
CA GLY A 40 -1.88 11.56 2.88
C GLY A 40 -1.96 10.05 3.14
N ARG A 41 -3.14 9.48 3.42
CA ARG A 41 -3.35 8.05 3.76
C ARG A 41 -2.63 7.08 2.81
N ARG A 42 -2.76 7.29 1.50
CA ARG A 42 -2.10 6.46 0.48
C ARG A 42 -0.58 6.61 0.51
N THR A 43 -0.09 7.84 0.64
CA THR A 43 1.35 8.14 0.74
C THR A 43 1.96 7.53 2.01
N LEU A 44 1.30 7.66 3.16
CA LEU A 44 1.72 7.06 4.42
C LEU A 44 1.70 5.53 4.36
N ALA A 45 0.68 4.92 3.76
CA ALA A 45 0.61 3.46 3.61
C ALA A 45 1.78 2.93 2.75
N ARG A 46 2.12 3.62 1.65
CA ARG A 46 3.29 3.28 0.82
C ARG A 46 4.60 3.46 1.59
N LEU A 47 4.72 4.52 2.38
CA LEU A 47 5.88 4.72 3.25
C LEU A 47 5.98 3.61 4.32
N ALA A 48 4.87 3.20 4.92
CA ALA A 48 4.84 2.10 5.90
C ALA A 48 5.28 0.77 5.27
N CYS A 49 4.82 0.46 4.05
CA CYS A 49 5.28 -0.72 3.29
C CYS A 49 6.79 -0.65 3.06
N TYR A 50 7.31 0.51 2.62
CA TYR A 50 8.75 0.70 2.41
C TYR A 50 9.56 0.50 3.69
N VAL A 51 9.15 1.11 4.81
CA VAL A 51 9.78 0.94 6.13
C VAL A 51 9.74 -0.52 6.59
N SER A 52 8.62 -1.20 6.35
CA SER A 52 8.43 -2.62 6.71
C SER A 52 9.07 -3.59 5.72
N LYS A 53 9.81 -3.10 4.72
CA LYS A 53 10.44 -3.89 3.64
C LYS A 53 9.46 -4.80 2.88
N MET A 54 8.23 -4.34 2.72
CA MET A 54 7.19 -5.04 1.98
C MET A 54 7.02 -4.48 0.57
N SER A 55 6.73 -5.35 -0.39
CA SER A 55 6.24 -4.93 -1.70
C SER A 55 4.80 -4.43 -1.58
N SER A 56 4.47 -3.34 -2.27
CA SER A 56 3.12 -2.76 -2.27
C SER A 56 2.43 -3.01 -3.61
N PHE A 57 1.19 -3.45 -3.57
CA PHE A 57 0.31 -3.57 -4.74
C PHE A 57 -0.85 -2.58 -4.64
N GLU A 58 -1.11 -1.84 -5.71
CA GLU A 58 -2.26 -0.93 -5.79
C GLU A 58 -3.13 -1.32 -6.98
N ALA A 59 -4.39 -1.66 -6.71
CA ALA A 59 -5.33 -2.01 -7.76
C ALA A 59 -5.58 -0.80 -8.66
N THR A 60 -5.19 -0.90 -9.93
CA THR A 60 -5.43 0.12 -10.95
C THR A 60 -6.42 -0.43 -11.96
N LEU A 61 -7.57 0.23 -12.12
CA LEU A 61 -8.52 -0.11 -13.15
C LEU A 61 -7.92 0.29 -14.51
N LYS A 62 -7.66 -0.70 -15.37
CA LYS A 62 -7.35 -0.46 -16.78
C LYS A 62 -8.65 -0.51 -17.57
N ASP A 63 -8.70 0.22 -18.68
CA ASP A 63 -9.87 0.33 -19.53
C ASP A 63 -10.42 -1.07 -19.90
N SER A 64 -11.73 -1.26 -19.73
CA SER A 64 -12.42 -2.56 -19.73
C SER A 64 -12.36 -3.33 -21.05
N GLN A 65 -11.87 -2.69 -22.11
CA GLN A 65 -11.85 -3.18 -23.48
C GLN A 65 -10.78 -4.24 -23.76
N ARG A 66 -9.82 -4.45 -22.85
CA ARG A 66 -8.77 -5.47 -22.99
C ARG A 66 -8.65 -6.31 -21.72
N GLY A 67 -9.65 -7.14 -21.44
CA GLY A 67 -9.57 -8.46 -20.75
C GLY A 67 -8.77 -8.66 -19.45
N PHE A 68 -8.03 -7.67 -18.95
CA PHE A 68 -7.19 -7.76 -17.77
C PHE A 68 -8.09 -7.51 -16.56
N ASN A 69 -8.68 -8.62 -16.12
CA ASN A 69 -9.72 -8.69 -15.11
C ASN A 69 -9.08 -8.53 -13.71
N TRP A 70 -9.84 -8.02 -12.73
CA TRP A 70 -9.44 -8.01 -11.31
C TRP A 70 -8.97 -9.40 -10.83
N ARG A 71 -9.50 -10.47 -11.44
CA ARG A 71 -9.07 -11.84 -11.18
C ARG A 71 -7.61 -12.08 -11.50
N ASP A 72 -7.10 -11.52 -12.60
CA ASP A 72 -5.71 -11.72 -13.00
C ASP A 72 -4.75 -10.87 -12.14
N MET A 73 -5.21 -9.70 -11.71
CA MET A 73 -4.53 -8.90 -10.68
C MET A 73 -4.39 -9.70 -9.38
N LEU A 74 -5.46 -10.34 -8.92
CA LEU A 74 -5.44 -11.15 -7.71
C LEU A 74 -4.52 -12.37 -7.87
N LYS A 75 -4.61 -13.10 -9.00
CA LYS A 75 -3.70 -14.22 -9.30
C LYS A 75 -2.23 -13.79 -9.21
N ASN A 76 -1.91 -12.62 -9.78
CA ASN A 76 -0.54 -12.11 -9.75
C ASN A 76 -0.07 -11.81 -8.32
N VAL A 77 -0.90 -11.12 -7.51
CA VAL A 77 -0.57 -10.85 -6.10
C VAL A 77 -0.36 -12.13 -5.31
N MET A 78 -1.23 -13.13 -5.48
CA MET A 78 -1.12 -14.41 -4.79
C MET A 78 0.13 -15.19 -5.24
N HIS A 79 0.47 -15.14 -6.53
CA HIS A 79 1.69 -15.78 -7.04
C HIS A 79 2.95 -15.10 -6.49
N THR A 80 3.00 -13.77 -6.48
CA THR A 80 4.14 -13.03 -5.90
C THR A 80 4.29 -13.37 -4.42
N ALA A 81 3.23 -13.23 -3.62
CA ALA A 81 3.30 -13.42 -2.17
C ALA A 81 3.50 -14.90 -1.76
N GLY A 82 2.96 -15.85 -2.52
CA GLY A 82 2.97 -17.27 -2.16
C GLY A 82 4.07 -18.10 -2.80
N VAL A 83 4.66 -17.66 -3.93
CA VAL A 83 5.64 -18.45 -4.71
C VAL A 83 6.98 -17.74 -4.82
N LEU A 84 6.99 -16.43 -5.14
CA LEU A 84 8.23 -15.70 -5.41
C LEU A 84 8.93 -15.20 -4.13
N GLY A 85 8.16 -14.87 -3.10
CA GLY A 85 8.67 -14.23 -1.88
C GLY A 85 9.14 -12.80 -2.11
#